data_AF-A0A958KUA2-F1
#
_entry.id   AF-A0A958KUA2-F1
#
_cell.length_a   1.000
_cell.length_b   1.000
_cell.length_c   1.000
_cell.angle_alpha   90.00
_cell.angle_beta   90.00
_cell.angle_gamma   90.00
#
_symmetry.space_group_name_H-M   'P 1'
#
loop_
_entity.id
_entity.type
_entity.pdbx_description
1 polymer ?
#
loop_
_entity_poly.entity_id
_entity_poly.type
_entity_poly.pdbx_seq_one_letter_code
_entity_poly.pdbx_strand_id
1 'polypeptide(L)' 'MAIFEKGQKVSWPWMGGFVDGKVVEIFTEPVVKVIKGKKIKRNGSVEKPAYMVQSEAGNFALKLETELKKNDRNNT' A
#
# COMPACT_ATOMS: atom_id res chain seq x y z
N MET A 1 11.17 10.11 1.59
CA MET A 1 9.92 10.90 1.66
C MET A 1 8.75 9.98 1.31
N ALA A 2 7.58 10.18 1.92
CA ALA A 2 6.39 9.44 1.52
C ALA A 2 5.95 9.89 0.13
N ILE A 3 5.91 8.96 -0.83
CA ILE A 3 5.49 9.21 -2.21
C ILE A 3 3.96 9.22 -2.32
N PHE A 4 3.27 8.44 -1.48
CA PHE A 4 1.83 8.36 -1.45
C PHE A 4 1.26 8.91 -0.14
N GLU A 5 0.09 9.53 -0.23
CA GLU A 5 -0.61 10.13 0.89
C GLU A 5 -1.76 9.26 1.37
N LYS A 6 -2.16 9.42 2.64
CA LYS A 6 -3.32 8.73 3.19
C LYS A 6 -4.58 9.16 2.43
N GLY A 7 -5.36 8.19 1.99
CA GLY A 7 -6.56 8.40 1.15
C GLY A 7 -6.28 8.39 -0.35
N GLN A 8 -5.02 8.44 -0.77
CA GLN A 8 -4.67 8.43 -2.18
C GLN A 8 -5.02 7.09 -2.84
N LYS A 9 -5.57 7.16 -4.06
CA LYS A 9 -5.85 5.97 -4.89
C LYS A 9 -4.57 5.41 -5.47
N VAL A 10 -4.39 4.11 -5.29
CA VAL A 10 -3.21 3.36 -5.74
C VAL A 10 -3.63 2.01 -6.28
N SER A 11 -2.81 1.46 -7.17
CA SER A 11 -2.99 0.11 -7.70
C SER A 11 -1.72 -0.70 -7.49
N TRP A 12 -1.83 -2.00 -7.28
CA TRP A 12 -0.68 -2.88 -7.08
C TRP A 12 -0.89 -4.24 -7.73
N PRO A 13 0.19 -4.92 -8.16
CA PRO A 13 0.08 -6.26 -8.72
C PRO A 13 -0.27 -7.29 -7.63
N TRP A 14 -1.21 -8.17 -7.95
CA TRP A 14 -1.64 -9.29 -7.10
C TRP A 14 -2.14 -10.46 -7.96
N MET A 15 -1.51 -11.64 -7.79
CA MET A 15 -1.91 -12.90 -8.45
C MET A 15 -2.12 -12.79 -9.98
N GLY A 16 -1.21 -12.10 -10.67
CA GLY A 16 -1.28 -11.92 -12.13
C GLY A 16 -2.24 -10.82 -12.61
N GLY A 17 -3.00 -10.20 -11.71
CA GLY A 17 -3.81 -9.01 -11.98
C GLY A 17 -3.30 -7.76 -11.27
N PHE A 18 -4.03 -6.66 -11.46
CA PHE A 18 -3.87 -5.44 -10.67
C PHE A 18 -5.07 -5.27 -9.76
N VAL A 19 -4.81 -4.84 -8.53
CA VAL A 19 -5.84 -4.52 -7.55
C VAL A 19 -5.78 -3.04 -7.28
N ASP A 20 -6.93 -2.40 -7.38
CA ASP A 20 -7.14 -0.99 -7.04
C ASP A 20 -7.59 -0.83 -5.59
N GLY A 21 -7.18 0.29 -5.00
CA GLY A 21 -7.53 0.62 -3.64
C GLY A 21 -7.03 1.98 -3.22
N LYS A 22 -6.95 2.18 -1.91
CA LYS A 22 -6.52 3.43 -1.30
C LYS A 22 -5.49 3.17 -0.20
N VAL A 23 -4.59 4.13 -0.01
CA VAL A 23 -3.67 4.14 1.13
C VAL A 23 -4.44 4.47 2.40
N VAL A 24 -4.28 3.66 3.45
CA VAL A 24 -4.91 3.90 4.76
C VAL A 24 -3.91 4.28 5.84
N GLU A 25 -2.65 3.82 5.74
CA GLU A 25 -1.60 4.09 6.71
C GLU A 25 -0.22 4.05 6.02
N ILE A 26 0.72 4.86 6.52
CA ILE A 26 2.08 5.00 5.98
C ILE A 26 3.05 4.68 7.12
N PHE A 27 4.07 3.87 6.83
CA PHE A 27 5.10 3.49 7.78
C PHE A 27 6.48 3.79 7.21
N THR A 28 7.21 4.67 7.89
CA THR A 28 8.62 4.99 7.58
C THR A 28 9.60 4.14 8.39
N GLU A 29 9.11 3.07 9.02
CA GLU A 29 9.86 2.16 9.87
C GLU A 29 9.44 0.70 9.61
N PRO A 30 10.26 -0.29 10.04
CA PRO A 30 9.92 -1.70 9.89
C PRO A 30 8.62 -2.04 10.60
N VAL A 31 7.66 -2.60 9.87
CA VAL A 31 6.33 -2.89 10.40
C VAL A 31 5.96 -4.35 10.17
N VAL A 32 5.29 -4.93 11.17
CA VAL A 32 4.68 -6.26 11.10
C VAL A 32 3.20 -6.12 11.34
N LYS A 33 2.38 -6.56 10.39
CA LYS A 33 0.91 -6.56 10.51
C LYS A 33 0.37 -7.96 10.26
N VAL A 34 -0.69 -8.30 10.99
CA VAL A 34 -1.43 -9.55 10.76
C VAL A 34 -2.55 -9.26 9.77
N ILE A 35 -2.51 -9.89 8.61
CA ILE A 35 -3.49 -9.74 7.54
C ILE A 35 -4.06 -11.12 7.24
N LYS A 36 -5.37 -11.30 7.44
CA LYS A 36 -6.06 -12.60 7.27
C LYS A 36 -5.36 -13.76 8.01
N GLY A 37 -4.94 -13.52 9.26
CA GLY A 37 -4.24 -14.50 10.08
C GLY A 37 -2.77 -14.74 9.72
N LYS A 38 -2.23 -14.10 8.69
CA LYS A 38 -0.81 -14.21 8.30
C LYS A 38 -0.02 -12.99 8.77
N LYS A 39 1.13 -13.23 9.41
CA LYS A 39 2.10 -12.17 9.75
C LYS A 39 2.83 -11.73 8.49
N ILE A 40 2.63 -10.49 8.09
CA ILE A 40 3.34 -9.86 6.97
C ILE A 40 4.28 -8.83 7.55
N LYS A 41 5.58 -9.02 7.32
CA LYS A 41 6.64 -8.07 7.69
C LYS A 41 7.09 -7.30 6.47
N ARG A 42 7.18 -5.97 6.58
CA ARG A 42 7.81 -5.10 5.58
C ARG A 42 8.80 -4.16 6.25
N ASN A 43 9.97 -4.03 5.65
CA ASN A 43 11.02 -3.13 6.10
C ASN A 43 10.78 -1.74 5.50
N GLY A 44 9.80 -1.02 6.07
CA GLY A 44 9.60 0.38 5.75
C GLY A 44 10.77 1.21 6.28
N SER A 45 11.16 2.23 5.52
CA SER A 45 12.17 3.22 5.90
C SER A 45 11.75 4.60 5.39
N VAL A 46 12.42 5.66 5.82
CA VAL A 46 12.18 7.02 5.31
C VAL A 46 12.40 7.12 3.79
N GLU A 47 13.37 6.37 3.25
CA GLU A 47 13.66 6.29 1.82
C GLU A 47 12.72 5.36 1.06
N LYS A 48 12.26 4.28 1.70
CA LYS A 48 11.41 3.23 1.11
C LYS A 48 10.27 2.91 2.07
N PRO A 49 9.26 3.79 2.19
CA PRO A 49 8.16 3.58 3.12
C PRO A 49 7.33 2.35 2.76
N ALA A 50 6.76 1.73 3.79
CA ALA A 50 5.72 0.72 3.65
C ALA A 50 4.35 1.37 3.78
N TYR A 51 3.37 0.84 3.08
CA TYR A 51 2.01 1.37 3.04
C TYR A 51 1.02 0.26 3.33
N MET A 52 0.08 0.55 4.23
CA MET A 52 -1.13 -0.23 4.34
C MET A 52 -2.12 0.30 3.30
N VAL A 53 -2.56 -0.58 2.42
CA VAL A 53 -3.57 -0.28 1.41
C VAL A 53 -4.81 -1.12 1.65
N GLN A 54 -5.97 -0.52 1.37
CA GLN A 54 -7.27 -1.18 1.42
C GLN A 54 -7.84 -1.23 0.01
N SER A 55 -8.16 -2.42 -0.49
CA SER A 55 -8.84 -2.59 -1.77
C SER A 55 -10.30 -2.16 -1.69
N GLU A 56 -10.93 -1.94 -2.84
CA GLU A 56 -12.36 -1.60 -2.91
C GLU A 56 -13.26 -2.70 -2.31
N ALA A 57 -12.82 -3.96 -2.34
CA ALA A 57 -13.48 -5.09 -1.69
C ALA A 57 -13.24 -5.14 -0.16
N GLY A 58 -12.62 -4.13 0.44
CA GLY A 58 -12.36 -4.05 1.89
C GLY A 58 -11.18 -4.88 2.38
N ASN A 59 -10.37 -5.45 1.49
CA ASN A 59 -9.22 -6.27 1.88
C ASN A 59 -8.00 -5.39 2.14
N PHE A 60 -7.27 -5.68 3.20
CA PHE A 60 -6.03 -4.99 3.51
C PHE A 60 -4.82 -5.71 2.92
N ALA A 61 -3.84 -4.95 2.46
CA ALA A 61 -2.53 -5.44 2.05
C ALA A 61 -1.42 -4.52 2.56
N LEU A 62 -0.30 -5.10 2.94
CA LEU A 62 0.91 -4.38 3.33
C LEU A 62 1.92 -4.46 2.18
N LYS A 63 2.22 -3.31 1.58
CA LYS A 63 3.04 -3.19 0.37
C LYS A 63 4.15 -2.17 0.55
N LEU A 64 5.29 -2.38 -0.09
CA LEU A 64 6.32 -1.35 -0.18
C LEU A 64 5.93 -0.30 -1.21
N GLU A 65 6.48 0.90 -1.07
CA GLU A 65 6.39 1.97 -2.06
C GLU A 65 6.59 1.48 -3.49
N THR A 66 7.65 0.69 -3.72
CA THR A 66 8.05 0.21 -5.04
C THR A 66 7.06 -0.78 -5.67
N GLU A 67 6.13 -1.33 -4.89
CA GLU A 67 5.06 -2.22 -5.39
C GLU A 67 3.77 -1.44 -5.75
N LEU A 68 3.66 -0.19 -5.34
CA LEU A 68 2.48 0.64 -5.58
C LEU A 68 2.65 1.46 -6.86
N LYS A 69 1.55 1.61 -7.59
CA LYS A 69 1.43 2.54 -8.72
C LYS A 69 0.39 3.59 -8.39
N LYS A 70 0.68 4.84 -8.73
CA LYS A 70 -0.27 5.94 -8.59
C LYS A 70 -1.46 5.68 -9.52
N ASN A 71 -2.66 5.59 -8.97
CA ASN A 71 -3.89 5.58 -9.76
C ASN A 71 -4.52 6.97 -9.70
N ASP A 72 -3.91 7.89 -10.41
CA ASP A 72 -4.41 9.25 -10.55
C ASP A 72 -5.44 9.27 -11.68
N ARG A 73 -6.72 9.07 -11.34
CA ARG A 73 -7.85 9.28 -12.25
C ARG A 73 -8.43 10.69 -12.16
N ASN A 74 -7.73 11.63 -11.53
CA ASN A 74 -8.23 12.99 -11.30
C ASN A 74 -7.21 14.01 -11.80
N ASN A 75 -7.13 14.15 -13.13
CA ASN A 75 -6.54 15.32 -13.75
C ASN A 75 -7.59 15.99 -14.66
N THR A 76 -8.43 16.83 -14.05
CA THR A 76 -9.10 17.98 -14.69
C THR A 76 -9.23 19.10 -13.67
#